data_AF-A0A957IXJ8-F1
#
_entry.id   AF-A0A957IXJ8-F1
#
_cell.length_a   1.000
_cell.length_b   1.000
_cell.length_c   1.000
_cell.angle_alpha   90.00
_cell.angle_beta   90.00
_cell.angle_gamma   90.00
#
_symmetry.space_group_name_H-M   'P 1'
#
loop_
_entity.id
_entity.type
_entity.pdbx_description
1 polymer ?
#
loop_
_entity_poly.entity_id
_entity_poly.type
_entity_poly.pdbx_seq_one_letter_code
_entity_poly.pdbx_strand_id
1 'polypeptide(L)'
;MDFEPNLDDDEVVDDEFEELDVEALVKKARRSRTIDEADMQAILASASEEQADRLYAQLQRLNVQIVSASGETIDDFGDAPGGMSLLNDDLSESEEDAYLNLEVEDDPVHTYLREIGQVPLLSAEQEIWLSTQLAAVTTLEELKAQAADGDDEDAQESSRFRVMLLNYSNLCENWDLVGQYSAEVGVEPPELIRLIEEAKLLRKGWDANEHSYLRIYLNEGNWGQFATWSDLATSCFEVFTALYLLPPQLVDQLREFYVEEAYLPSADTFYTWLSDANLALKVNEFLVYNLSEEAKVNLTRANLRLVVSVAKRYMGRGIHLLDLVQEGNVGLLRAVEKFDHTKGYKFSTYATWWIRQAVSRAIADQARTIRIPVHMFETINKIVRVQRDLVQQLGHEPSVEELALELNYLTPEESETIKLSLESGEPVDPVLNRKWRQAVSKIRDILRISMDPMSLETPVGNSEDSTELGDFIEDESVVEPVDAASKELLREQIRNVLSFLSEREREVLEMRFGLNDGKDHTLEEVGKSFGVTRERIRQIEAKALRKLRHPSRSKSLRDYLS
;
A
#
# COMPACT_ATOMS: atom_id res chain seq x y z
N MET A 1 -53.79 -35.53 -18.03
CA MET A 1 -53.60 -36.81 -18.73
C MET A 1 -52.78 -36.55 -19.96
N ASP A 2 -51.48 -36.44 -19.93
CA ASP A 2 -50.42 -36.48 -18.91
C ASP A 2 -49.22 -36.76 -19.81
N PHE A 3 -48.32 -35.81 -19.94
CA PHE A 3 -47.08 -36.04 -20.68
C PHE A 3 -45.98 -35.36 -19.87
N GLU A 4 -45.55 -36.08 -18.84
CA GLU A 4 -44.20 -35.94 -18.30
C GLU A 4 -43.20 -36.26 -19.44
N PRO A 5 -42.12 -35.49 -19.57
CA PRO A 5 -40.86 -36.03 -20.01
C PRO A 5 -40.03 -36.42 -18.78
N ASN A 6 -39.64 -37.69 -18.78
CA ASN A 6 -38.67 -38.32 -17.90
C ASN A 6 -37.31 -37.61 -17.97
N LEU A 7 -36.61 -37.73 -16.83
CA LEU A 7 -35.21 -37.45 -16.60
C LEU A 7 -34.30 -38.42 -17.39
N ASP A 8 -33.00 -38.09 -17.37
CA ASP A 8 -31.81 -38.80 -17.92
C ASP A 8 -31.42 -38.28 -19.33
N ASP A 9 -30.26 -37.68 -19.61
CA ASP A 9 -28.96 -37.64 -18.96
C ASP A 9 -28.30 -36.27 -19.23
N ASP A 10 -28.07 -35.46 -18.19
CA ASP A 10 -26.99 -34.46 -18.24
C ASP A 10 -25.74 -35.16 -17.69
N GLU A 11 -24.82 -35.51 -18.59
CA GLU A 11 -23.44 -35.87 -18.25
C GLU A 11 -22.84 -34.69 -17.46
N VAL A 12 -22.87 -34.81 -16.13
CA VAL A 12 -21.96 -34.09 -15.24
C VAL A 12 -20.57 -34.63 -15.56
N VAL A 13 -19.85 -33.92 -16.42
CA VAL A 13 -18.40 -34.04 -16.49
C VAL A 13 -17.88 -33.44 -15.18
N ASP A 14 -17.70 -34.31 -14.18
CA ASP A 14 -16.87 -34.04 -13.02
C ASP A 14 -15.44 -33.82 -13.54
N ASP A 15 -15.13 -32.57 -13.85
CA ASP A 15 -13.76 -32.09 -13.93
C ASP A 15 -13.21 -32.04 -12.49
N GLU A 16 -12.74 -33.20 -12.01
CA GLU A 16 -11.81 -33.30 -10.87
C GLU A 16 -10.48 -32.63 -11.27
N PHE A 17 -10.47 -31.30 -11.34
CA PHE A 17 -9.25 -30.53 -11.22
C PHE A 17 -8.81 -30.60 -9.76
N GLU A 18 -7.59 -31.07 -9.51
CA GLU A 18 -7.00 -31.09 -8.17
C GLU A 18 -7.12 -29.70 -7.51
N GLU A 19 -8.00 -29.61 -6.51
CA GLU A 19 -8.16 -28.49 -5.57
C GLU A 19 -6.88 -28.33 -4.75
N LEU A 20 -5.81 -27.82 -5.33
CA LEU A 20 -4.58 -27.52 -4.60
C LEU A 20 -4.74 -26.21 -3.80
N ASP A 21 -4.68 -26.38 -2.48
CA ASP A 21 -4.44 -25.40 -1.40
C ASP A 21 -5.33 -24.16 -1.25
N VAL A 22 -6.21 -23.84 -2.19
CA VAL A 22 -7.21 -22.76 -2.04
C VAL A 22 -8.21 -23.09 -0.94
N GLU A 23 -8.68 -24.34 -0.88
CA GLU A 23 -9.65 -24.77 0.12
C GLU A 23 -9.05 -24.78 1.53
N ALA A 24 -7.78 -25.17 1.67
CA ALA A 24 -7.05 -25.15 2.94
C ALA A 24 -6.81 -23.72 3.43
N LEU A 25 -6.45 -22.78 2.53
CA LEU A 25 -6.34 -21.37 2.85
C LEU A 25 -7.69 -20.77 3.22
N VAL A 26 -8.75 -21.06 2.47
CA VAL A 26 -10.13 -20.64 2.78
C VAL A 26 -10.59 -21.20 4.13
N LYS A 27 -10.18 -22.41 4.51
CA LYS A 27 -10.48 -23.03 5.80
C LYS A 27 -9.67 -22.42 6.95
N LYS A 28 -8.39 -22.09 6.71
CA LYS A 28 -7.52 -21.33 7.62
C LYS A 28 -8.09 -19.93 7.82
N ALA A 29 -8.46 -19.26 6.73
CA ALA A 29 -9.09 -17.95 6.67
C ALA A 29 -10.48 -17.91 7.32
N ARG A 30 -11.30 -18.96 7.19
CA ARG A 30 -12.57 -19.10 7.93
C ARG A 30 -12.35 -19.20 9.44
N ARG A 31 -11.21 -19.74 9.89
CA ARG A 31 -10.85 -19.88 11.31
C ARG A 31 -10.24 -18.62 11.90
N SER A 32 -9.27 -18.00 11.22
CA SER A 32 -8.51 -16.84 11.73
C SER A 32 -9.08 -15.49 11.29
N ARG A 33 -9.87 -15.44 10.21
CA ARG A 33 -10.27 -14.21 9.49
C ARG A 33 -9.08 -13.35 9.00
N THR A 34 -7.86 -13.88 9.07
CA THR A 34 -6.63 -13.23 8.60
C THR A 34 -5.76 -14.20 7.80
N ILE A 35 -5.14 -13.73 6.71
CA ILE A 35 -4.14 -14.45 5.91
C ILE A 35 -2.86 -13.61 5.89
N ASP A 36 -1.71 -14.24 6.07
CA ASP A 36 -0.43 -13.53 5.96
C ASP A 36 -0.09 -13.24 4.49
N GLU A 37 0.51 -12.08 4.22
CA GLU A 37 0.94 -11.65 2.88
C GLU A 37 1.79 -12.72 2.17
N ALA A 38 2.64 -13.43 2.90
CA ALA A 38 3.46 -14.52 2.36
C ALA A 38 2.63 -15.73 1.90
N ASP A 39 1.55 -16.07 2.62
CA ASP A 39 0.65 -17.18 2.26
C ASP A 39 -0.17 -16.82 1.01
N MET A 40 -0.60 -15.56 0.91
CA MET A 40 -1.30 -15.04 -0.27
C MET A 40 -0.36 -14.94 -1.49
N GLN A 41 0.89 -14.51 -1.28
CA GLN A 41 1.93 -14.51 -2.31
C GLN A 41 2.25 -15.93 -2.82
N ALA A 42 2.26 -16.94 -1.95
CA ALA A 42 2.52 -18.32 -2.35
C ALA A 42 1.41 -18.88 -3.26
N ILE A 43 0.14 -18.54 -3.00
CA ILE A 43 -1.01 -19.04 -3.77
C ILE A 43 -1.26 -18.24 -5.04
N LEU A 44 -1.01 -16.93 -5.04
CA LEU A 44 -1.00 -16.18 -6.29
C LEU A 44 0.15 -16.58 -7.19
N ALA A 45 1.26 -17.00 -6.59
CA ALA A 45 2.33 -17.70 -7.27
C ALA A 45 1.98 -19.16 -7.60
N SER A 46 0.70 -19.55 -7.63
CA SER A 46 0.18 -20.80 -8.22
C SER A 46 -1.08 -20.58 -9.08
N ALA A 47 -1.58 -19.34 -9.19
CA ALA A 47 -2.90 -19.06 -9.77
C ALA A 47 -2.79 -18.30 -11.11
N SER A 48 -3.61 -18.69 -12.08
CA SER A 48 -3.83 -17.90 -13.31
C SER A 48 -4.48 -16.55 -12.98
N GLU A 49 -4.42 -15.58 -13.90
CA GLU A 49 -5.00 -14.24 -13.69
C GLU A 49 -6.50 -14.30 -13.30
N GLU A 50 -7.29 -15.13 -13.98
CA GLU A 50 -8.70 -15.36 -13.63
C GLU A 50 -8.87 -16.07 -12.28
N GLN A 51 -7.97 -17.00 -11.93
CA GLN A 51 -8.01 -17.72 -10.66
C GLN A 51 -7.62 -16.82 -9.50
N ALA A 52 -6.62 -15.96 -9.68
CA ALA A 52 -6.23 -14.92 -8.73
C ALA A 52 -7.41 -13.98 -8.47
N ASP A 53 -8.04 -13.46 -9.52
CA ASP A 53 -9.21 -12.58 -9.40
C ASP A 53 -10.42 -13.28 -8.73
N ARG A 54 -10.68 -14.56 -9.06
CA ARG A 54 -11.72 -15.35 -8.37
C ARG A 54 -11.37 -15.62 -6.91
N LEU A 55 -10.12 -15.93 -6.59
CA LEU A 55 -9.63 -16.16 -5.23
C LEU A 55 -9.75 -14.89 -4.39
N TYR A 56 -9.41 -13.73 -4.97
CA TYR A 56 -9.67 -12.42 -4.37
C TYR A 56 -11.15 -12.18 -4.12
N ALA A 57 -12.01 -12.37 -5.13
CA ALA A 57 -13.45 -12.21 -4.97
C ALA A 57 -14.03 -13.16 -3.90
N GLN A 58 -13.49 -14.38 -3.79
CA GLN A 58 -13.91 -15.38 -2.82
C GLN A 58 -13.43 -15.06 -1.40
N LEU A 59 -12.18 -14.61 -1.23
CA LEU A 59 -11.65 -14.15 0.06
C LEU A 59 -12.37 -12.88 0.56
N GLN A 60 -12.74 -11.99 -0.36
CA GLN A 60 -13.57 -10.81 -0.06
C GLN A 60 -14.98 -11.20 0.39
N ARG A 61 -15.65 -12.14 -0.29
CA ARG A 61 -16.97 -12.67 0.15
C ARG A 61 -16.90 -13.28 1.55
N LEU A 62 -15.77 -13.86 1.90
CA LEU A 62 -15.53 -14.46 3.22
C LEU A 62 -15.03 -13.45 4.28
N ASN A 63 -14.84 -12.18 3.90
CA ASN A 63 -14.42 -11.08 4.77
C ASN A 63 -13.11 -11.40 5.54
N VAL A 64 -12.09 -11.85 4.80
CA VAL A 64 -10.79 -12.25 5.31
C VAL A 64 -9.77 -11.12 5.08
N GLN A 65 -9.07 -10.69 6.13
CA GLN A 65 -8.08 -9.62 6.06
C GLN A 65 -6.70 -10.16 5.69
N ILE A 66 -6.02 -9.55 4.73
CA ILE A 66 -4.62 -9.92 4.41
C ILE A 66 -3.71 -9.05 5.27
N VAL A 67 -2.76 -9.63 6.00
CA VAL A 67 -1.89 -8.91 6.93
C VAL A 67 -0.45 -8.98 6.44
N SER A 68 0.19 -7.83 6.27
CA SER A 68 1.62 -7.75 5.96
C SER A 68 2.49 -8.17 7.14
N ALA A 69 3.75 -8.55 6.89
CA ALA A 69 4.75 -8.79 7.94
C ALA A 69 4.97 -7.58 8.88
N SER A 70 4.56 -6.37 8.46
CA SER A 70 4.55 -5.14 9.26
C SER A 70 3.32 -4.96 10.17
N GLY A 71 2.32 -5.86 10.09
CA GLY A 71 1.05 -5.76 10.79
C GLY A 71 0.02 -4.83 10.15
N GLU A 72 0.26 -4.34 8.93
CA GLU A 72 -0.69 -3.54 8.15
C GLU A 72 -1.73 -4.46 7.46
N THR A 73 -3.03 -4.13 7.59
CA THR A 73 -4.11 -4.80 6.84
C THR A 73 -4.12 -4.31 5.39
N ILE A 74 -4.18 -5.26 4.48
CA ILE A 74 -4.24 -5.10 3.02
C ILE A 74 -5.63 -5.58 2.61
N ASP A 75 -6.68 -4.86 3.02
CA ASP A 75 -8.01 -5.10 2.47
C ASP A 75 -8.09 -4.41 1.10
N ASP A 76 -8.32 -5.21 0.06
CA ASP A 76 -8.55 -4.74 -1.30
C ASP A 76 -9.77 -3.81 -1.34
N PHE A 77 -9.53 -2.53 -1.68
CA PHE A 77 -10.51 -1.45 -1.77
C PHE A 77 -11.34 -1.53 -3.07
N GLY A 78 -11.49 -2.75 -3.60
CA GLY A 78 -12.00 -3.03 -4.94
C GLY A 78 -13.47 -2.71 -5.19
N ASP A 79 -14.25 -2.27 -4.19
CA ASP A 79 -15.60 -1.76 -4.48
C ASP A 79 -16.02 -0.63 -3.53
N ALA A 80 -15.87 0.59 -4.02
CA ALA A 80 -16.48 1.81 -3.47
C ALA A 80 -16.87 2.76 -4.64
N PRO A 81 -17.97 3.51 -4.48
CA PRO A 81 -19.06 3.62 -5.46
C PRO A 81 -18.81 4.65 -6.57
N GLY A 82 -19.22 4.32 -7.80
CA GLY A 82 -19.24 5.25 -8.94
C GLY A 82 -19.01 4.60 -10.32
N GLY A 83 -18.38 3.43 -10.37
CA GLY A 83 -18.27 2.64 -11.60
C GLY A 83 -19.49 1.76 -11.79
N MET A 84 -20.18 1.91 -12.91
CA MET A 84 -20.99 0.82 -13.44
C MET A 84 -20.16 -0.47 -13.43
N SER A 85 -20.84 -1.58 -13.15
CA SER A 85 -20.45 -2.92 -13.60
C SER A 85 -20.37 -2.91 -15.13
N LEU A 86 -19.25 -2.43 -15.68
CA LEU A 86 -18.74 -2.85 -16.98
C LEU A 86 -17.81 -4.04 -16.72
N LEU A 87 -18.37 -5.11 -16.16
CA LEU A 87 -17.90 -6.44 -16.50
C LEU A 87 -18.32 -6.62 -17.96
N ASN A 88 -17.32 -6.65 -18.84
CA ASN A 88 -17.37 -6.67 -20.31
C ASN A 88 -17.16 -5.32 -21.02
N ASP A 89 -16.05 -4.65 -20.74
CA ASP A 89 -15.29 -4.07 -21.86
C ASP A 89 -13.85 -4.58 -21.75
N ASP A 90 -13.61 -5.73 -22.38
CA ASP A 90 -12.33 -5.90 -23.06
C ASP A 90 -12.24 -4.74 -24.05
N LEU A 91 -11.67 -3.62 -23.61
CA LEU A 91 -11.31 -2.54 -24.52
C LEU A 91 -10.39 -3.17 -25.56
N SER A 92 -10.91 -3.33 -26.77
CA SER A 92 -10.14 -3.86 -27.89
C SER A 92 -8.86 -3.03 -28.07
N GLU A 93 -7.77 -3.63 -28.55
CA GLU A 93 -6.49 -2.94 -28.82
C GLU A 93 -6.69 -1.63 -29.62
N SER A 94 -7.76 -1.54 -30.42
CA SER A 94 -8.15 -0.33 -31.16
C SER A 94 -8.69 0.84 -30.32
N GLU A 95 -9.23 0.61 -29.13
CA GLU A 95 -9.83 1.66 -28.29
C GLU A 95 -8.82 2.36 -27.37
N GLU A 96 -7.76 1.65 -26.95
CA GLU A 96 -6.60 2.30 -26.29
C GLU A 96 -5.91 3.28 -27.24
N ASP A 97 -5.70 2.88 -28.50
CA ASP A 97 -5.08 3.72 -29.54
C ASP A 97 -5.99 4.88 -29.99
N ALA A 98 -7.31 4.73 -29.92
CA ALA A 98 -8.24 5.79 -30.29
C ALA A 98 -8.26 6.96 -29.30
N TYR A 99 -8.10 6.70 -28.00
CA TYR A 99 -7.98 7.75 -26.98
C TYR A 99 -6.64 8.48 -27.02
N LEU A 100 -5.58 7.80 -27.46
CA LEU A 100 -4.23 8.34 -27.63
C LEU A 100 -4.10 9.32 -28.82
N ASN A 101 -5.06 9.29 -29.74
CA ASN A 101 -5.06 10.07 -30.98
C ASN A 101 -6.01 11.29 -30.95
N LEU A 102 -6.64 11.59 -29.81
CA LEU A 102 -7.48 12.78 -29.65
C LEU A 102 -6.61 14.02 -29.43
N GLU A 103 -6.38 14.78 -30.50
CA GLU A 103 -5.70 16.09 -30.46
C GLU A 103 -6.43 17.08 -29.53
N VAL A 104 -6.08 17.05 -28.24
CA VAL A 104 -6.29 18.15 -27.30
C VAL A 104 -4.91 18.76 -27.06
N GLU A 105 -4.59 19.80 -27.81
CA GLU A 105 -3.41 20.63 -27.55
C GLU A 105 -3.53 21.20 -26.12
N ASP A 106 -2.53 20.91 -25.27
CA ASP A 106 -2.28 21.43 -23.91
C ASP A 106 -2.72 20.62 -22.66
N ASP A 107 -3.18 19.37 -22.76
CA ASP A 107 -3.37 18.53 -21.55
C ASP A 107 -2.07 17.81 -21.13
N PRO A 108 -1.55 18.01 -19.89
CA PRO A 108 -0.42 17.23 -19.38
C PRO A 108 -0.67 15.71 -19.36
N VAL A 109 -1.92 15.28 -19.21
CA VAL A 109 -2.29 13.85 -19.30
C VAL A 109 -2.01 13.32 -20.69
N HIS A 110 -2.45 14.05 -21.73
CA HIS A 110 -2.26 13.64 -23.11
C HIS A 110 -0.77 13.60 -23.50
N THR A 111 0.02 14.56 -23.01
CA THR A 111 1.48 14.57 -23.20
C THR A 111 2.13 13.33 -22.59
N TYR A 112 1.77 12.99 -21.36
CA TYR A 112 2.27 11.81 -20.66
C TYR A 112 1.88 10.50 -21.38
N LEU A 113 0.61 10.37 -21.78
CA LEU A 113 0.12 9.19 -22.50
C LEU A 113 0.85 8.99 -23.84
N ARG A 114 1.14 10.08 -24.56
CA ARG A 114 1.93 10.04 -25.80
C ARG A 114 3.37 9.59 -25.56
N GLU A 115 4.00 10.02 -24.47
CA GLU A 115 5.37 9.62 -24.12
C GLU A 115 5.46 8.13 -23.78
N ILE A 116 4.53 7.60 -22.97
CA ILE A 116 4.54 6.18 -22.62
C ILE A 116 4.16 5.28 -23.81
N GLY A 117 3.34 5.78 -24.74
CA GLY A 117 2.95 5.06 -25.95
C GLY A 117 4.08 4.86 -26.98
N GLN A 118 5.20 5.59 -26.85
CA GLN A 118 6.36 5.42 -27.72
C GLN A 118 7.19 4.17 -27.38
N VAL A 119 7.05 3.64 -26.17
CA VAL A 119 7.79 2.46 -25.71
C VAL A 119 7.06 1.20 -26.16
N PRO A 120 7.72 0.26 -26.86
CA PRO A 120 7.10 -0.99 -27.27
C PRO A 120 6.74 -1.86 -26.07
N LEU A 121 5.70 -2.68 -26.22
CA LEU A 121 5.33 -3.69 -25.24
C LEU A 121 6.38 -4.81 -25.21
N LEU A 122 6.63 -5.37 -24.03
CA LEU A 122 7.57 -6.48 -23.87
C LEU A 122 6.91 -7.80 -24.22
N SER A 123 7.68 -8.69 -24.84
CA SER A 123 7.34 -10.11 -24.90
C SER A 123 7.70 -10.80 -23.57
N ALA A 124 7.07 -11.95 -23.29
CA ALA A 124 7.39 -12.75 -22.10
C ALA A 124 8.86 -13.22 -22.05
N GLU A 125 9.54 -13.31 -23.19
CA GLU A 125 10.97 -13.65 -23.26
C GLU A 125 11.84 -12.46 -22.83
N GLN A 126 11.49 -11.26 -23.30
CA GLN A 126 12.14 -10.03 -22.90
C GLN A 126 11.95 -9.74 -21.41
N GLU A 127 10.79 -10.07 -20.83
CA GLU A 127 10.56 -9.97 -19.38
C GLU A 127 11.54 -10.85 -18.58
N ILE A 128 11.74 -12.10 -18.99
CA ILE A 128 12.69 -13.02 -18.33
C ILE A 128 14.11 -12.49 -18.45
N TRP A 129 14.51 -12.03 -19.63
CA TRP A 129 15.84 -11.47 -19.87
C TRP A 129 16.14 -10.23 -19.03
N LEU A 130 15.22 -9.27 -19.00
CA LEU A 130 15.36 -8.07 -18.16
C LEU A 130 15.40 -8.46 -16.67
N SER A 131 14.56 -9.40 -16.25
CA SER A 131 14.52 -9.89 -14.87
C SER A 131 15.79 -10.65 -14.47
N THR A 132 16.39 -11.40 -15.40
CA THR A 132 17.69 -12.06 -15.20
C THR A 132 18.79 -11.03 -15.00
N GLN A 133 18.81 -9.94 -15.78
CA GLN A 133 19.79 -8.86 -15.61
C GLN A 133 19.68 -8.19 -14.24
N LEU A 134 18.47 -8.03 -13.72
CA LEU A 134 18.23 -7.53 -12.36
C LEU A 134 18.71 -8.53 -11.29
N ALA A 135 18.32 -9.79 -11.40
CA ALA A 135 18.71 -10.85 -10.47
C ALA A 135 20.23 -11.11 -10.45
N ALA A 136 20.91 -10.88 -11.58
CA ALA A 136 22.36 -10.97 -11.67
C ALA A 136 23.08 -10.00 -10.71
N VAL A 137 22.55 -8.79 -10.50
CA VAL A 137 23.16 -7.85 -9.53
C VAL A 137 22.91 -8.32 -8.10
N THR A 138 21.71 -8.78 -7.78
CA THR A 138 21.39 -9.32 -6.45
C THR A 138 22.29 -10.50 -6.10
N THR A 139 22.42 -11.47 -7.01
CA THR A 139 23.31 -12.62 -6.84
C THR A 139 24.79 -12.22 -6.73
N LEU A 140 25.25 -11.25 -7.52
CA LEU A 140 26.61 -10.70 -7.39
C LEU A 140 26.85 -10.09 -6.00
N GLU A 141 25.88 -9.36 -5.44
CA GLU A 141 25.98 -8.76 -4.10
C GLU A 141 25.98 -9.82 -2.99
N GLU A 142 25.17 -10.86 -3.11
CA GLU A 142 25.17 -12.00 -2.20
C GLU A 142 26.53 -12.74 -2.22
N LEU A 143 27.07 -12.99 -3.41
CA LEU A 143 28.39 -13.61 -3.57
C LEU A 143 29.51 -12.74 -2.99
N LYS A 144 29.43 -11.42 -3.15
CA LYS A 144 30.37 -10.47 -2.52
C LYS A 144 30.30 -10.53 -1.01
N ALA A 145 29.10 -10.58 -0.44
CA ALA A 145 28.90 -10.70 1.00
C ALA A 145 29.52 -12.00 1.54
N GLN A 146 29.32 -13.12 0.84
CA GLN A 146 29.93 -14.41 1.19
C GLN A 146 31.46 -14.39 1.05
N ALA A 147 32.01 -13.66 0.08
CA ALA A 147 33.45 -13.53 -0.14
C ALA A 147 34.16 -12.53 0.78
N ALA A 148 33.42 -11.69 1.53
CA ALA A 148 33.95 -10.59 2.34
C ALA A 148 34.50 -11.01 3.73
N ASP A 149 34.34 -12.29 4.13
CA ASP A 149 34.76 -12.82 5.44
C ASP A 149 36.30 -12.95 5.64
N GLY A 150 37.12 -12.20 4.87
CA GLY A 150 38.59 -12.25 4.94
C GLY A 150 39.26 -10.89 5.14
N ASP A 151 39.98 -10.73 6.26
CA ASP A 151 40.72 -9.53 6.72
C ASP A 151 41.99 -9.19 5.90
N ASP A 152 41.89 -8.82 4.61
CA ASP A 152 43.06 -8.29 3.86
C ASP A 152 42.77 -6.93 3.23
N GLU A 153 43.62 -5.91 3.50
CA GLU A 153 43.48 -4.52 3.02
C GLU A 153 43.93 -4.31 1.55
N ASP A 154 44.61 -5.27 0.91
CA ASP A 154 44.83 -5.32 -0.56
C ASP A 154 43.61 -5.95 -1.30
N ALA A 155 42.42 -5.69 -0.74
CA ALA A 155 41.25 -6.58 -0.70
C ALA A 155 40.56 -6.82 -2.04
N GLN A 156 40.53 -5.81 -2.91
CA GLN A 156 39.41 -5.67 -3.86
C GLN A 156 39.59 -6.53 -5.13
N GLU A 157 40.82 -6.70 -5.62
CA GLU A 157 41.11 -7.61 -6.75
C GLU A 157 41.04 -9.08 -6.32
N SER A 158 41.58 -9.39 -5.14
CA SER A 158 41.44 -10.72 -4.51
C SER A 158 39.98 -11.06 -4.22
N SER A 159 39.16 -10.08 -3.81
CA SER A 159 37.73 -10.25 -3.58
C SER A 159 36.96 -10.57 -4.87
N ARG A 160 37.19 -9.82 -5.96
CA ARG A 160 36.56 -10.11 -7.28
C ARG A 160 36.86 -11.51 -7.78
N PHE A 161 38.12 -11.93 -7.61
CA PHE A 161 38.57 -13.25 -8.00
C PHE A 161 37.85 -14.34 -7.18
N ARG A 162 37.77 -14.18 -5.85
CA ARG A 162 37.03 -15.09 -4.97
C ARG A 162 35.55 -15.17 -5.32
N VAL A 163 34.91 -14.03 -5.60
CA VAL A 163 33.49 -13.95 -6.02
C VAL A 163 33.23 -14.78 -7.28
N MET A 164 34.11 -14.69 -8.27
CA MET A 164 33.93 -15.43 -9.53
C MET A 164 34.22 -16.93 -9.40
N LEU A 165 35.14 -17.31 -8.52
CA LEU A 165 35.32 -18.72 -8.17
C LEU A 165 34.09 -19.29 -7.48
N LEU A 166 33.49 -18.54 -6.55
CA LEU A 166 32.28 -18.94 -5.86
C LEU A 166 31.10 -19.04 -6.83
N ASN A 167 30.94 -18.06 -7.73
CA ASN A 167 29.97 -18.13 -8.83
C ASN A 167 30.14 -19.40 -9.67
N TYR A 168 31.39 -19.77 -9.98
CA TYR A 168 31.67 -20.97 -10.75
C TYR A 168 31.38 -22.26 -9.98
N SER A 169 31.67 -22.32 -8.67
CA SER A 169 31.28 -23.45 -7.81
C SER A 169 29.76 -23.61 -7.82
N ASN A 170 29.03 -22.52 -7.61
CA ASN A 170 27.56 -22.52 -7.62
C ASN A 170 27.00 -22.93 -8.98
N LEU A 171 27.66 -22.54 -10.08
CA LEU A 171 27.29 -22.99 -11.42
C LEU A 171 27.41 -24.52 -11.56
N CYS A 172 28.52 -25.09 -11.12
CA CYS A 172 28.73 -26.54 -11.19
C CYS A 172 27.74 -27.31 -10.30
N GLU A 173 27.53 -26.85 -9.07
CA GLU A 173 26.59 -27.46 -8.13
C GLU A 173 25.15 -27.41 -8.66
N ASN A 174 24.71 -26.26 -9.18
CA ASN A 174 23.38 -26.14 -9.77
C ASN A 174 23.25 -26.93 -11.08
N TRP A 175 24.31 -27.06 -11.86
CA TRP A 175 24.28 -27.91 -13.06
C TRP A 175 24.08 -29.40 -12.71
N ASP A 176 24.72 -29.86 -11.63
CA ASP A 176 24.50 -31.21 -11.11
C ASP A 176 23.06 -31.38 -10.59
N LEU A 177 22.49 -30.36 -9.94
CA LEU A 177 21.09 -30.35 -9.51
C LEU A 177 20.10 -30.36 -10.68
N VAL A 178 20.37 -29.62 -11.76
CA VAL A 178 19.57 -29.68 -13.00
C VAL A 178 19.54 -31.10 -13.55
N GLY A 179 20.66 -31.81 -13.53
CA GLY A 179 20.72 -33.23 -13.92
C GLY A 179 19.89 -34.15 -13.02
N GLN A 180 19.87 -33.88 -11.71
CA GLN A 180 19.06 -34.64 -10.74
C GLN A 180 17.56 -34.36 -10.90
N TYR A 181 17.16 -33.09 -10.90
CA TYR A 181 15.76 -32.69 -11.01
C TYR A 181 15.17 -33.04 -12.38
N SER A 182 15.93 -32.93 -13.47
CA SER A 182 15.46 -33.40 -14.78
C SER A 182 15.17 -34.91 -14.80
N ALA A 183 15.99 -35.72 -14.12
CA ALA A 183 15.74 -37.14 -13.94
C ALA A 183 14.51 -37.45 -13.05
N GLU A 184 14.27 -36.65 -12.01
CA GLU A 184 13.09 -36.77 -11.14
C GLU A 184 11.79 -36.42 -11.87
N VAL A 185 11.80 -35.37 -12.69
CA VAL A 185 10.67 -34.96 -13.53
C VAL A 185 10.49 -35.87 -14.74
N GLY A 186 11.54 -36.59 -15.16
CA GLY A 186 11.52 -37.52 -16.28
C GLY A 186 11.72 -36.86 -17.65
N VAL A 187 12.43 -35.73 -17.70
CA VAL A 187 12.71 -34.97 -18.92
C VAL A 187 14.21 -34.95 -19.19
N GLU A 188 14.61 -34.82 -20.46
CA GLU A 188 16.02 -34.66 -20.79
C GLU A 188 16.57 -33.32 -20.24
N PRO A 189 17.80 -33.30 -19.70
CA PRO A 189 18.40 -32.06 -19.20
C PRO A 189 18.58 -31.04 -20.34
N PRO A 190 18.54 -29.74 -20.04
CA PRO A 190 18.68 -28.69 -21.05
C PRO A 190 20.06 -28.73 -21.71
N GLU A 191 20.18 -28.22 -22.93
CA GLU A 191 21.45 -28.13 -23.66
C GLU A 191 22.28 -26.95 -23.12
N LEU A 192 23.37 -27.24 -22.39
CA LEU A 192 24.25 -26.21 -21.81
C LEU A 192 24.80 -25.24 -22.85
N ILE A 193 25.13 -25.71 -24.06
CA ILE A 193 25.67 -24.86 -25.13
C ILE A 193 24.65 -23.78 -25.53
N ARG A 194 23.36 -24.11 -25.60
CA ARG A 194 22.31 -23.13 -25.92
C ARG A 194 22.12 -22.13 -24.78
N LEU A 195 22.20 -22.57 -23.53
CA LEU A 195 22.18 -21.66 -22.36
C LEU A 195 23.37 -20.68 -22.40
N ILE A 196 24.56 -21.16 -22.77
CA ILE A 196 25.74 -20.31 -22.95
C ILE A 196 25.53 -19.29 -24.07
N GLU A 197 24.99 -19.71 -25.21
CA GLU A 197 24.71 -18.82 -26.35
C GLU A 197 23.66 -17.76 -25.99
N GLU A 198 22.60 -18.15 -25.28
CA GLU A 198 21.57 -17.25 -24.79
C GLU A 198 22.14 -16.22 -23.79
N ALA A 199 22.98 -16.65 -22.83
CA ALA A 199 23.60 -15.76 -21.86
C ALA A 199 24.53 -14.73 -22.55
N LYS A 200 25.22 -15.14 -23.62
CA LYS A 200 26.03 -14.24 -24.45
C LYS A 200 25.18 -13.26 -25.26
N LEU A 201 24.03 -13.71 -25.76
CA LEU A 201 23.09 -12.87 -26.48
C LEU A 201 22.52 -11.78 -25.57
N LEU A 202 22.11 -12.15 -24.35
CA LEU A 202 21.60 -11.22 -23.34
C LEU A 202 22.58 -10.09 -23.00
N ARG A 203 23.90 -10.34 -23.10
CA ARG A 203 24.94 -9.32 -22.91
C ARG A 203 25.06 -8.32 -24.07
N LYS A 204 24.55 -8.66 -25.26
CA LYS A 204 24.55 -7.76 -26.42
C LYS A 204 23.31 -6.86 -26.46
N GLY A 205 22.21 -7.33 -25.89
CA GLY A 205 20.95 -6.60 -25.78
C GLY A 205 19.79 -7.54 -25.49
N TRP A 206 18.72 -6.99 -24.91
CA TRP A 206 17.48 -7.70 -24.62
C TRP A 206 16.48 -7.66 -25.80
N ASP A 207 16.63 -6.71 -26.72
CA ASP A 207 15.74 -6.51 -27.88
C ASP A 207 16.20 -7.33 -29.11
N ALA A 208 16.67 -8.56 -28.87
CA ALA A 208 16.98 -9.48 -29.95
C ALA A 208 15.67 -10.11 -30.47
N ASN A 209 15.53 -10.22 -31.79
CA ASN A 209 14.40 -10.92 -32.42
C ASN A 209 14.56 -12.46 -32.37
N GLU A 210 15.28 -12.96 -31.36
CA GLU A 210 15.53 -14.37 -31.10
C GLU A 210 14.68 -14.82 -29.91
N HIS A 211 14.40 -16.12 -29.83
CA HIS A 211 13.60 -16.67 -28.74
C HIS A 211 14.47 -17.22 -27.62
N SER A 212 14.02 -17.02 -26.37
CA SER A 212 14.68 -17.62 -25.20
C SER A 212 14.59 -19.15 -25.25
N TYR A 213 15.74 -19.81 -25.31
CA TYR A 213 15.81 -21.28 -25.28
C TYR A 213 15.37 -21.81 -23.91
N LEU A 214 15.88 -21.19 -22.84
CA LEU A 214 15.54 -21.59 -21.48
C LEU A 214 14.03 -21.52 -21.23
N ARG A 215 13.37 -20.45 -21.66
CA ARG A 215 11.92 -20.30 -21.52
C ARG A 215 11.16 -21.37 -22.31
N ILE A 216 11.57 -21.66 -23.55
CA ILE A 216 10.93 -22.69 -24.38
C ILE A 216 11.03 -24.05 -23.69
N TYR A 217 12.24 -24.41 -23.23
CA TYR A 217 12.48 -25.65 -22.51
C TYR A 217 11.58 -25.80 -21.26
N LEU A 218 11.48 -24.74 -20.44
CA LEU A 218 10.64 -24.78 -19.23
C LEU A 218 9.14 -24.79 -19.55
N ASN A 219 8.70 -24.08 -20.59
CA ASN A 219 7.29 -24.05 -20.99
C ASN A 219 6.80 -25.36 -21.61
N GLU A 220 7.67 -26.10 -22.31
CA GLU A 220 7.36 -27.47 -22.75
C GLU A 220 7.01 -28.38 -21.56
N GLY A 221 7.48 -28.03 -20.36
CA GLY A 221 7.21 -28.70 -19.09
C GLY A 221 6.03 -28.20 -18.26
N ASN A 222 5.27 -27.19 -18.72
CA ASN A 222 4.24 -26.51 -17.91
C ASN A 222 4.81 -25.90 -16.61
N TRP A 223 6.03 -25.36 -16.67
CA TRP A 223 6.63 -24.59 -15.59
C TRP A 223 5.71 -23.44 -15.14
N GLY A 224 5.60 -23.23 -13.83
CA GLY A 224 4.65 -22.31 -13.21
C GLY A 224 3.27 -22.91 -12.93
N GLN A 225 3.02 -24.18 -13.26
CA GLN A 225 1.76 -24.86 -12.86
C GLN A 225 2.01 -26.02 -11.89
N PHE A 226 3.11 -26.75 -12.07
CA PHE A 226 3.45 -27.91 -11.25
C PHE A 226 4.60 -27.62 -10.29
N ALA A 227 4.42 -27.94 -9.01
CA ALA A 227 5.46 -27.76 -7.99
C ALA A 227 6.75 -28.55 -8.31
N THR A 228 6.64 -29.70 -8.98
CA THR A 228 7.78 -30.54 -9.38
C THR A 228 8.74 -29.86 -10.35
N TRP A 229 8.27 -28.85 -11.09
CA TRP A 229 9.09 -28.09 -12.03
C TRP A 229 9.74 -26.87 -11.39
N SER A 230 9.31 -26.47 -10.18
CA SER A 230 9.81 -25.27 -9.52
C SER A 230 11.31 -25.40 -9.23
N ASP A 231 11.73 -26.52 -8.63
CA ASP A 231 13.13 -26.74 -8.25
C ASP A 231 14.04 -26.83 -9.49
N LEU A 232 13.58 -27.52 -10.54
CA LEU A 232 14.28 -27.59 -11.83
C LEU A 232 14.43 -26.21 -12.47
N ALA A 233 13.38 -25.39 -12.46
CA ALA A 233 13.42 -24.05 -13.03
C ALA A 233 14.35 -23.14 -12.26
N THR A 234 14.27 -23.13 -10.92
CA THR A 234 15.18 -22.34 -10.08
C THR A 234 16.64 -22.70 -10.36
N SER A 235 17.02 -23.99 -10.36
CA SER A 235 18.39 -24.39 -10.70
C SER A 235 18.78 -24.03 -12.13
N CYS A 236 17.87 -24.13 -13.12
CA CYS A 236 18.15 -23.69 -14.48
C CYS A 236 18.43 -22.18 -14.57
N PHE A 237 17.64 -21.35 -13.87
CA PHE A 237 17.85 -19.90 -13.82
C PHE A 237 19.10 -19.52 -13.03
N GLU A 238 19.48 -20.26 -12.00
CA GLU A 238 20.74 -20.06 -11.28
C GLU A 238 21.94 -20.37 -12.19
N VAL A 239 21.90 -21.46 -12.95
CA VAL A 239 22.93 -21.76 -13.97
C VAL A 239 22.99 -20.65 -15.03
N PHE A 240 21.83 -20.22 -15.53
CA PHE A 240 21.76 -19.17 -16.54
C PHE A 240 22.31 -17.82 -16.04
N THR A 241 21.98 -17.45 -14.80
CA THR A 241 22.47 -16.24 -14.14
C THR A 241 23.97 -16.34 -13.88
N ALA A 242 24.47 -17.49 -13.44
CA ALA A 242 25.89 -17.71 -13.20
C ALA A 242 26.70 -17.63 -14.52
N LEU A 243 26.19 -18.19 -15.62
CA LEU A 243 26.74 -18.03 -16.96
C LEU A 243 26.71 -16.57 -17.42
N TYR A 244 25.58 -15.89 -17.19
CA TYR A 244 25.44 -14.47 -17.50
C TYR A 244 26.46 -13.63 -16.71
N LEU A 245 26.80 -13.97 -15.46
CA LEU A 245 27.76 -13.23 -14.65
C LEU A 245 29.22 -13.38 -15.12
N LEU A 246 29.56 -14.45 -15.83
CA LEU A 246 30.93 -14.70 -16.28
C LEU A 246 31.39 -13.72 -17.38
N PRO A 247 32.65 -13.23 -17.33
CA PRO A 247 33.24 -12.45 -18.41
C PRO A 247 33.12 -13.15 -19.78
N PRO A 248 32.81 -12.42 -20.87
CA PRO A 248 32.59 -13.02 -22.19
C PRO A 248 33.73 -13.91 -22.67
N GLN A 249 34.98 -13.55 -22.36
CA GLN A 249 36.17 -14.35 -22.72
C GLN A 249 36.17 -15.71 -22.03
N LEU A 250 35.78 -15.77 -20.75
CA LEU A 250 35.70 -17.02 -20.00
C LEU A 250 34.52 -17.87 -20.45
N VAL A 251 33.40 -17.24 -20.82
CA VAL A 251 32.25 -17.96 -21.41
C VAL A 251 32.62 -18.61 -22.75
N ASP A 252 33.40 -17.91 -23.59
CA ASP A 252 33.91 -18.49 -24.85
C ASP A 252 34.85 -19.67 -24.61
N GLN A 253 35.78 -19.57 -23.66
CA GLN A 253 36.68 -20.67 -23.27
C GLN A 253 35.92 -21.86 -22.69
N LEU A 254 34.92 -21.60 -21.84
CA LEU A 254 34.07 -22.63 -21.25
C LEU A 254 33.28 -23.37 -22.34
N ARG A 255 32.73 -22.65 -23.32
CA ARG A 255 32.05 -23.25 -24.47
C ARG A 255 33.01 -24.12 -25.29
N GLU A 256 34.19 -23.61 -25.64
CA GLU A 256 35.17 -24.37 -26.43
C GLU A 256 35.59 -25.67 -25.71
N PHE A 257 35.87 -25.59 -24.41
CA PHE A 257 36.17 -26.77 -23.60
C PHE A 257 35.00 -27.75 -23.55
N TYR A 258 33.77 -27.28 -23.32
CA TYR A 258 32.60 -28.15 -23.24
C TYR A 258 32.28 -28.85 -24.57
N VAL A 259 32.54 -28.21 -25.71
CA VAL A 259 32.38 -28.83 -27.03
C VAL A 259 33.37 -29.98 -27.26
N GLU A 260 34.60 -29.85 -26.74
CA GLU A 260 35.64 -30.89 -26.89
C GLU A 260 35.46 -32.04 -25.89
N GLU A 261 35.15 -31.72 -24.63
CA GLU A 261 35.23 -32.65 -23.51
C GLU A 261 33.85 -33.13 -23.00
N ALA A 262 32.76 -32.40 -23.30
CA ALA A 262 31.38 -32.69 -22.87
C ALA A 262 31.14 -32.75 -21.34
N TYR A 263 32.02 -32.13 -20.54
CA TYR A 263 31.83 -31.89 -19.11
C TYR A 263 32.36 -30.49 -18.71
N LEU A 264 31.94 -29.99 -17.54
CA LEU A 264 32.43 -28.72 -17.01
C LEU A 264 33.86 -28.84 -16.47
N PRO A 265 34.75 -27.85 -16.71
CA PRO A 265 36.13 -27.91 -16.26
C PRO A 265 36.27 -28.00 -14.73
N SER A 266 37.38 -28.55 -14.25
CA SER A 266 37.64 -28.59 -12.80
C SER A 266 37.89 -27.18 -12.25
N ALA A 267 37.65 -26.98 -10.94
CA ALA A 267 37.90 -25.71 -10.27
C ALA A 267 39.36 -25.22 -10.46
N ASP A 268 40.35 -26.12 -10.50
CA ASP A 268 41.76 -25.79 -10.71
C ASP A 268 42.02 -25.30 -12.15
N THR A 269 41.36 -25.92 -13.13
CA THR A 269 41.42 -25.49 -14.53
C THR A 269 40.82 -24.11 -14.69
N PHE A 270 39.63 -23.88 -14.11
CA PHE A 270 38.95 -22.60 -14.16
C PHE A 270 39.72 -21.50 -13.40
N TYR A 271 40.35 -21.83 -12.26
CA TYR A 271 41.23 -20.92 -11.53
C TYR A 271 42.35 -20.38 -12.41
N THR A 272 42.96 -21.26 -13.22
CA THR A 272 44.04 -20.88 -14.14
C THR A 272 43.53 -19.88 -15.18
N TRP A 273 42.37 -20.14 -15.78
CA TRP A 273 41.77 -19.22 -16.76
C TRP A 273 41.38 -17.87 -16.16
N LEU A 274 40.85 -17.89 -14.94
CA LEU A 274 40.46 -16.68 -14.20
C LEU A 274 41.67 -15.81 -13.89
N SER A 275 42.83 -16.43 -13.59
CA SER A 275 44.07 -15.72 -13.23
C SER A 275 44.62 -14.88 -14.38
N ASP A 276 44.37 -15.30 -15.62
CA ASP A 276 44.78 -14.58 -16.83
C ASP A 276 43.81 -13.42 -17.20
N ALA A 277 42.65 -13.32 -16.53
CA ALA A 277 41.53 -12.45 -16.92
C ALA A 277 41.32 -11.19 -16.04
N ASN A 278 42.31 -10.75 -15.24
CA ASN A 278 42.11 -9.71 -14.20
C ASN A 278 41.47 -8.40 -14.72
N LEU A 279 41.91 -7.86 -15.87
CA LEU A 279 41.30 -6.65 -16.45
C LEU A 279 39.84 -6.88 -16.88
N ALA A 280 39.54 -8.06 -17.42
CA ALA A 280 38.19 -8.42 -17.86
C ALA A 280 37.22 -8.49 -16.68
N LEU A 281 37.68 -8.94 -15.50
CA LEU A 281 36.88 -8.99 -14.28
C LEU A 281 36.39 -7.61 -13.82
N LYS A 282 37.28 -6.62 -13.81
CA LYS A 282 36.92 -5.25 -13.41
C LYS A 282 35.91 -4.62 -14.36
N VAL A 283 36.09 -4.81 -15.66
CA VAL A 283 35.17 -4.29 -16.68
C VAL A 283 33.82 -5.02 -16.62
N ASN A 284 33.84 -6.33 -16.40
CA ASN A 284 32.66 -7.17 -16.33
C ASN A 284 31.69 -6.71 -15.24
N GLU A 285 32.19 -6.48 -14.03
CA GLU A 285 31.37 -6.00 -12.91
C GLU A 285 30.67 -4.67 -13.26
N PHE A 286 31.41 -3.70 -13.78
CA PHE A 286 30.85 -2.41 -14.19
C PHE A 286 29.77 -2.57 -15.27
N LEU A 287 29.98 -3.45 -16.25
CA LEU A 287 29.01 -3.72 -17.30
C LEU A 287 27.71 -4.34 -16.76
N VAL A 288 27.80 -5.31 -15.85
CA VAL A 288 26.63 -5.96 -15.24
C VAL A 288 25.78 -4.94 -14.48
N TYR A 289 26.39 -4.06 -13.69
CA TYR A 289 25.65 -2.99 -12.98
C TYR A 289 24.95 -2.04 -13.95
N ASN A 290 25.63 -1.56 -15.00
CA ASN A 290 24.99 -0.65 -15.97
C ASN A 290 23.84 -1.33 -16.73
N LEU A 291 24.02 -2.57 -17.16
CA LEU A 291 22.97 -3.33 -17.85
C LEU A 291 21.76 -3.57 -16.95
N SER A 292 21.97 -3.84 -15.65
CA SER A 292 20.88 -3.96 -14.68
C SER A 292 20.10 -2.65 -14.48
N GLU A 293 20.79 -1.51 -14.38
CA GLU A 293 20.12 -0.20 -14.27
C GLU A 293 19.31 0.11 -15.54
N GLU A 294 19.86 -0.17 -16.73
CA GLU A 294 19.14 -0.06 -17.99
C GLU A 294 17.94 -1.02 -18.03
N ALA A 295 18.10 -2.25 -17.56
CA ALA A 295 17.05 -3.25 -17.49
C ALA A 295 15.89 -2.80 -16.60
N LYS A 296 16.20 -2.24 -15.43
CA LYS A 296 15.22 -1.69 -14.48
C LYS A 296 14.39 -0.59 -15.15
N VAL A 297 15.07 0.34 -15.83
CA VAL A 297 14.42 1.44 -16.55
C VAL A 297 13.54 0.92 -17.69
N ASN A 298 14.03 -0.03 -18.47
CA ASN A 298 13.29 -0.59 -19.60
C ASN A 298 12.06 -1.39 -19.16
N LEU A 299 12.22 -2.27 -18.16
CA LEU A 299 11.12 -3.05 -17.58
C LEU A 299 10.05 -2.13 -16.97
N THR A 300 10.45 -1.06 -16.29
CA THR A 300 9.52 -0.07 -15.75
C THR A 300 8.78 0.66 -16.87
N ARG A 301 9.50 1.18 -17.87
CA ARG A 301 8.92 1.98 -18.97
C ARG A 301 7.90 1.22 -19.79
N ALA A 302 8.19 -0.03 -20.15
CA ALA A 302 7.28 -0.86 -20.92
C ALA A 302 5.96 -1.16 -20.17
N ASN A 303 5.98 -1.11 -18.84
CA ASN A 303 4.83 -1.39 -17.99
C ASN A 303 4.10 -0.12 -17.49
N LEU A 304 4.49 1.09 -17.93
CA LEU A 304 3.77 2.32 -17.54
C LEU A 304 2.32 2.35 -18.06
N ARG A 305 2.04 1.72 -19.21
CA ARG A 305 0.68 1.58 -19.75
C ARG A 305 -0.23 0.78 -18.83
N LEU A 306 0.30 -0.28 -18.20
CA LEU A 306 -0.40 -1.09 -17.21
C LEU A 306 -0.82 -0.24 -15.99
N VAL A 307 0.05 0.65 -15.53
CA VAL A 307 -0.30 1.55 -14.41
C VAL A 307 -1.48 2.44 -14.75
N VAL A 308 -1.51 3.00 -15.96
CA VAL A 308 -2.62 3.82 -16.43
C VAL A 308 -3.91 3.02 -16.53
N SER A 309 -3.88 1.81 -17.08
CA SER A 309 -5.09 0.97 -17.21
C SER A 309 -5.68 0.58 -15.85
N VAL A 310 -4.83 0.33 -14.85
CA VAL A 310 -5.25 0.09 -13.46
C VAL A 310 -5.79 1.37 -12.81
N ALA A 311 -5.05 2.49 -12.88
CA ALA A 311 -5.40 3.75 -12.23
C ALA A 311 -6.70 4.36 -12.77
N LYS A 312 -7.03 4.17 -14.05
CA LYS A 312 -8.29 4.61 -14.67
C LYS A 312 -9.52 4.11 -13.90
N ARG A 313 -9.49 2.92 -13.31
CA ARG A 313 -10.60 2.34 -12.53
C ARG A 313 -10.86 3.10 -11.21
N TYR A 314 -9.91 3.93 -10.77
CA TYR A 314 -9.95 4.67 -9.51
C TYR A 314 -10.23 6.17 -9.71
N MET A 315 -10.52 6.61 -10.95
CA MET A 315 -10.87 8.00 -11.25
C MET A 315 -12.15 8.44 -10.52
N GLY A 316 -12.23 9.74 -10.19
CA GLY A 316 -13.39 10.32 -9.52
C GLY A 316 -13.46 10.09 -8.00
N ARG A 317 -12.39 9.54 -7.40
CA ARG A 317 -12.31 9.27 -5.94
C ARG A 317 -11.61 10.37 -5.13
N GLY A 318 -11.61 11.61 -5.62
CA GLY A 318 -11.01 12.76 -4.93
C GLY A 318 -9.53 13.03 -5.22
N ILE A 319 -8.87 12.17 -6.00
CA ILE A 319 -7.48 12.36 -6.47
C ILE A 319 -7.46 12.46 -8.00
N HIS A 320 -6.60 13.33 -8.53
CA HIS A 320 -6.41 13.51 -9.98
C HIS A 320 -5.76 12.27 -10.62
N LEU A 321 -6.09 11.97 -11.88
CA LEU A 321 -5.59 10.76 -12.56
C LEU A 321 -4.05 10.68 -12.58
N LEU A 322 -3.36 11.79 -12.84
CA LEU A 322 -1.89 11.81 -12.84
C LEU A 322 -1.31 11.45 -11.49
N ASP A 323 -1.92 11.91 -10.40
CA ASP A 323 -1.43 11.62 -9.06
C ASP A 323 -1.64 10.14 -8.73
N LEU A 324 -2.79 9.56 -9.12
CA LEU A 324 -3.03 8.11 -9.04
C LEU A 324 -2.01 7.32 -9.86
N VAL A 325 -1.69 7.78 -11.07
CA VAL A 325 -0.67 7.15 -11.92
C VAL A 325 0.72 7.25 -11.29
N GLN A 326 1.09 8.37 -10.68
CA GLN A 326 2.38 8.49 -9.99
C GLN A 326 2.48 7.54 -8.80
N GLU A 327 1.43 7.44 -7.99
CA GLU A 327 1.39 6.50 -6.86
C GLU A 327 1.40 5.04 -7.37
N GLY A 328 0.70 4.76 -8.47
CA GLY A 328 0.77 3.49 -9.17
C GLY A 328 2.17 3.16 -9.72
N ASN A 329 2.91 4.15 -10.22
CA ASN A 329 4.29 3.99 -10.68
C ASN A 329 5.22 3.63 -9.51
N VAL A 330 4.99 4.19 -8.32
CA VAL A 330 5.71 3.79 -7.10
C VAL A 330 5.41 2.33 -6.74
N GLY A 331 4.16 1.89 -6.89
CA GLY A 331 3.77 0.48 -6.76
C GLY A 331 4.48 -0.41 -7.78
N LEU A 332 4.51 0.00 -9.06
CA LEU A 332 5.22 -0.71 -10.12
C LEU A 332 6.71 -0.85 -9.83
N LEU A 333 7.40 0.20 -9.37
CA LEU A 333 8.81 0.14 -9.03
C LEU A 333 9.09 -0.90 -7.94
N ARG A 334 8.23 -0.99 -6.92
CA ARG A 334 8.32 -2.04 -5.89
C ARG A 334 8.09 -3.43 -6.46
N ALA A 335 7.19 -3.57 -7.43
CA ALA A 335 6.98 -4.83 -8.13
C ALA A 335 8.23 -5.24 -8.91
N VAL A 336 8.83 -4.32 -9.68
CA VAL A 336 10.07 -4.57 -10.44
C VAL A 336 11.21 -5.06 -9.53
N GLU A 337 11.38 -4.44 -8.36
CA GLU A 337 12.45 -4.81 -7.42
C GLU A 337 12.27 -6.19 -6.77
N LYS A 338 11.03 -6.66 -6.64
CA LYS A 338 10.68 -7.91 -5.94
C LYS A 338 10.21 -9.01 -6.88
N PHE A 339 10.23 -8.78 -8.18
CA PHE A 339 9.70 -9.75 -9.12
C PHE A 339 10.64 -10.95 -9.26
N ASP A 340 10.07 -12.13 -9.11
CA ASP A 340 10.78 -13.39 -9.26
C ASP A 340 10.32 -14.09 -10.53
N HIS A 341 11.19 -14.06 -11.54
CA HIS A 341 10.95 -14.66 -12.84
C HIS A 341 11.11 -16.18 -12.83
N THR A 342 11.64 -16.79 -11.76
CA THR A 342 11.80 -18.25 -11.64
C THR A 342 10.49 -19.00 -11.38
N LYS A 343 9.42 -18.26 -11.05
CA LYS A 343 8.11 -18.84 -10.72
C LYS A 343 7.19 -19.07 -11.91
N GLY A 344 7.50 -18.54 -13.10
CA GLY A 344 6.72 -18.79 -14.33
C GLY A 344 5.48 -17.92 -14.54
N TYR A 345 5.25 -16.92 -13.68
CA TYR A 345 4.15 -15.96 -13.85
C TYR A 345 4.53 -14.78 -14.74
N LYS A 346 3.53 -14.26 -15.46
CA LYS A 346 3.67 -12.99 -16.18
C LYS A 346 3.91 -11.85 -15.21
N PHE A 347 4.79 -10.91 -15.59
CA PHE A 347 5.06 -9.75 -14.78
C PHE A 347 3.81 -8.90 -14.54
N SER A 348 2.94 -8.76 -15.55
CA SER A 348 1.70 -7.97 -15.46
C SER A 348 0.77 -8.40 -14.33
N THR A 349 0.58 -9.71 -14.13
CA THR A 349 -0.28 -10.27 -13.08
C THR A 349 0.25 -9.89 -11.69
N TYR A 350 1.56 -10.05 -11.49
CA TYR A 350 2.22 -9.68 -10.24
C TYR A 350 2.23 -8.17 -9.98
N ALA A 351 2.58 -7.38 -11.00
CA ALA A 351 2.67 -5.93 -10.90
C ALA A 351 1.31 -5.28 -10.61
N THR A 352 0.22 -5.81 -11.18
CA THR A 352 -1.13 -5.30 -10.97
C THR A 352 -1.50 -5.23 -9.48
N TRP A 353 -1.06 -6.20 -8.68
CA TRP A 353 -1.30 -6.20 -7.25
C TRP A 353 -0.62 -5.03 -6.54
N TRP A 354 0.69 -4.84 -6.77
CA TRP A 354 1.47 -3.75 -6.18
C TRP A 354 0.96 -2.37 -6.62
N ILE A 355 0.57 -2.23 -7.87
CA ILE A 355 -0.02 -1.00 -8.42
C ILE A 355 -1.34 -0.71 -7.70
N ARG A 356 -2.25 -1.69 -7.63
CA ARG A 356 -3.56 -1.54 -6.96
C ARG A 356 -3.41 -1.16 -5.49
N GLN A 357 -2.46 -1.79 -4.79
CA GLN A 357 -2.17 -1.53 -3.39
C GLN A 357 -1.68 -0.10 -3.19
N ALA A 358 -0.74 0.37 -4.02
CA ALA A 358 -0.22 1.73 -3.94
C ALA A 358 -1.30 2.78 -4.23
N VAL A 359 -2.06 2.60 -5.32
CA VAL A 359 -3.17 3.49 -5.70
C VAL A 359 -4.23 3.57 -4.60
N SER A 360 -4.63 2.42 -4.04
CA SER A 360 -5.66 2.39 -3.00
C SER A 360 -5.19 3.02 -1.69
N ARG A 361 -3.93 2.80 -1.31
CA ARG A 361 -3.31 3.45 -0.14
C ARG A 361 -3.26 4.97 -0.33
N ALA A 362 -2.88 5.45 -1.50
CA ALA A 362 -2.85 6.87 -1.81
C ALA A 362 -4.24 7.51 -1.69
N ILE A 363 -5.28 6.84 -2.15
CA ILE A 363 -6.68 7.29 -1.98
C ILE A 363 -7.04 7.38 -0.49
N ALA A 364 -6.73 6.36 0.30
CA ALA A 364 -7.01 6.39 1.73
C ALA A 364 -6.28 7.54 2.46
N ASP A 365 -5.05 7.85 2.06
CA ASP A 365 -4.20 8.83 2.73
C ASP A 365 -4.41 10.28 2.24
N GLN A 366 -4.73 10.49 0.96
CA GLN A 366 -4.68 11.80 0.30
C GLN A 366 -6.03 12.28 -0.27
N ALA A 367 -7.01 11.40 -0.49
CA ALA A 367 -8.24 11.78 -1.20
C ALA A 367 -9.12 12.78 -0.46
N ARG A 368 -8.97 12.90 0.86
CA ARG A 368 -9.81 13.77 1.70
C ARG A 368 -9.02 14.95 2.23
N THR A 369 -9.70 16.10 2.33
CA THR A 369 -9.15 17.33 2.92
C THR A 369 -8.72 17.11 4.38
N ILE A 370 -9.47 16.32 5.13
CA ILE A 370 -9.13 15.91 6.49
C ILE A 370 -8.68 14.46 6.43
N ARG A 371 -7.40 14.21 6.73
CA ARG A 371 -6.84 12.87 6.71
C ARG A 371 -7.54 11.96 7.71
N ILE A 372 -7.98 10.81 7.24
CA ILE A 372 -8.57 9.74 8.05
C ILE A 372 -7.59 8.55 8.07
N PRO A 373 -7.35 7.91 9.22
CA PRO A 373 -6.53 6.69 9.27
C PRO A 373 -7.09 5.56 8.38
N VAL A 374 -6.21 4.75 7.79
CA VAL A 374 -6.57 3.69 6.82
C VAL A 374 -7.64 2.73 7.36
N HIS A 375 -7.52 2.26 8.61
CA HIS A 375 -8.52 1.36 9.20
C HIS A 375 -9.93 1.98 9.29
N MET A 376 -10.03 3.30 9.45
CA MET A 376 -11.33 3.99 9.44
C MET A 376 -11.88 4.06 8.01
N PHE A 377 -11.02 4.29 7.02
CA PHE A 377 -11.40 4.26 5.61
C PHE A 377 -11.92 2.87 5.17
N GLU A 378 -11.26 1.78 5.61
CA GLU A 378 -11.75 0.40 5.42
C GLU A 378 -13.15 0.21 6.02
N THR A 379 -13.38 0.68 7.25
CA THR A 379 -14.71 0.56 7.88
C THR A 379 -15.78 1.35 7.14
N ILE A 380 -15.44 2.53 6.60
CA ILE A 380 -16.36 3.35 5.79
C ILE A 380 -16.75 2.59 4.52
N ASN A 381 -15.78 2.06 3.77
CA ASN A 381 -16.06 1.30 2.55
C ASN A 381 -16.87 0.03 2.83
N LYS A 382 -16.64 -0.63 3.95
CA LYS A 382 -17.46 -1.76 4.39
C LYS A 382 -18.91 -1.34 4.64
N ILE A 383 -19.13 -0.22 5.33
CA ILE A 383 -20.48 0.31 5.58
C ILE A 383 -21.16 0.65 4.26
N VAL A 384 -20.46 1.32 3.33
CA VAL A 384 -21.00 1.70 2.02
C VAL A 384 -21.37 0.48 1.17
N ARG A 385 -20.54 -0.58 1.20
CA ARG A 385 -20.84 -1.86 0.51
C ARG A 385 -22.12 -2.50 1.06
N VAL A 386 -22.18 -2.71 2.38
CA VAL A 386 -23.37 -3.30 3.03
C VAL A 386 -24.61 -2.43 2.82
N GLN A 387 -24.47 -1.11 2.85
CA GLN A 387 -25.55 -0.18 2.56
C GLN A 387 -26.10 -0.39 1.14
N ARG A 388 -25.23 -0.54 0.14
CA ARG A 388 -25.63 -0.78 -1.26
C ARG A 388 -26.33 -2.13 -1.42
N ASP A 389 -25.80 -3.18 -0.81
CA ASP A 389 -26.40 -4.52 -0.84
C ASP A 389 -27.81 -4.49 -0.21
N LEU A 390 -27.97 -3.79 0.92
CA LEU A 390 -29.27 -3.61 1.57
C LEU A 390 -30.23 -2.75 0.75
N VAL A 391 -29.76 -1.70 0.07
CA VAL A 391 -30.60 -0.92 -0.86
C VAL A 391 -31.15 -1.83 -1.96
N GLN A 392 -30.35 -2.74 -2.49
CA GLN A 392 -30.78 -3.69 -3.51
C GLN A 392 -31.80 -4.71 -2.96
N GLN A 393 -31.65 -5.16 -1.73
CA GLN A 393 -32.54 -6.14 -1.09
C GLN A 393 -33.86 -5.52 -0.61
N LEU A 394 -33.80 -4.35 0.02
CA LEU A 394 -34.94 -3.68 0.68
C LEU A 394 -35.69 -2.72 -0.25
N GLY A 395 -35.06 -2.23 -1.32
CA GLY A 395 -35.65 -1.26 -2.24
C GLY A 395 -35.77 0.16 -1.67
N HIS A 396 -35.19 0.43 -0.50
CA HIS A 396 -35.10 1.75 0.12
C HIS A 396 -33.74 1.95 0.81
N GLU A 397 -33.41 3.18 1.18
CA GLU A 397 -32.20 3.45 1.98
C GLU A 397 -32.32 2.80 3.36
N PRO A 398 -31.34 1.98 3.78
CA PRO A 398 -31.39 1.27 5.05
C PRO A 398 -31.18 2.23 6.21
N SER A 399 -31.84 1.96 7.33
CA SER A 399 -31.62 2.72 8.56
C SER A 399 -30.27 2.37 9.21
N VAL A 400 -29.72 3.28 10.03
CA VAL A 400 -28.48 3.01 10.80
C VAL A 400 -28.65 1.80 11.73
N GLU A 401 -29.89 1.55 12.17
CA GLU A 401 -30.27 0.41 12.99
C GLU A 401 -30.21 -0.91 12.22
N GLU A 402 -30.71 -0.94 10.98
CA GLU A 402 -30.59 -2.08 10.07
C GLU A 402 -29.14 -2.35 9.67
N LEU A 403 -28.38 -1.30 9.35
CA LEU A 403 -26.94 -1.41 9.08
C LEU A 403 -26.20 -2.04 10.26
N ALA A 404 -26.56 -1.69 11.49
CA ALA A 404 -25.93 -2.25 12.68
C ALA A 404 -26.18 -3.74 12.88
N LEU A 405 -27.29 -4.28 12.36
CA LEU A 405 -27.63 -5.70 12.44
C LEU A 405 -26.92 -6.53 11.37
N GLU A 406 -26.62 -5.92 10.23
CA GLU A 406 -25.94 -6.60 9.12
C GLU A 406 -24.41 -6.48 9.19
N LEU A 407 -23.91 -5.40 9.78
CA LEU A 407 -22.48 -5.22 10.03
C LEU A 407 -22.01 -6.13 11.18
N ASN A 408 -20.82 -6.71 11.04
CA ASN A 408 -20.16 -7.63 11.99
C ASN A 408 -19.78 -7.00 13.37
N TYR A 409 -20.54 -6.04 13.88
CA TYR A 409 -20.39 -5.48 15.23
C TYR A 409 -21.11 -6.32 16.30
N LEU A 410 -22.08 -7.14 15.89
CA LEU A 410 -22.80 -8.10 16.71
C LEU A 410 -22.47 -9.53 16.23
N THR A 411 -22.61 -10.52 17.10
CA THR A 411 -22.53 -11.92 16.64
C THR A 411 -23.77 -12.28 15.80
N PRO A 412 -23.69 -13.25 14.87
CA PRO A 412 -24.83 -13.64 14.04
C PRO A 412 -26.06 -14.07 14.88
N GLU A 413 -25.84 -14.79 15.97
CA GLU A 413 -26.90 -15.19 16.89
C GLU A 413 -27.56 -13.98 17.58
N GLU A 414 -26.75 -12.98 17.95
CA GLU A 414 -27.22 -11.73 18.53
C GLU A 414 -28.01 -10.87 17.54
N SER A 415 -27.61 -10.82 16.26
CA SER A 415 -28.35 -10.05 15.25
C SER A 415 -29.67 -10.72 14.87
N GLU A 416 -29.71 -12.05 14.74
CA GLU A 416 -30.93 -12.81 14.48
C GLU A 416 -31.94 -12.69 15.61
N THR A 417 -31.49 -12.79 16.87
CA THR A 417 -32.38 -12.62 18.03
C THR A 417 -32.98 -11.22 18.12
N ILE A 418 -32.22 -10.17 17.73
CA ILE A 418 -32.76 -8.81 17.61
C ILE A 418 -33.78 -8.73 16.46
N LYS A 419 -33.46 -9.28 15.28
CA LYS A 419 -34.38 -9.30 14.11
C LYS A 419 -35.71 -9.98 14.47
N LEU A 420 -35.67 -11.15 15.10
CA LEU A 420 -36.86 -11.88 15.57
C LEU A 420 -37.66 -11.11 16.62
N SER A 421 -36.98 -10.42 17.55
CA SER A 421 -37.63 -9.57 18.56
C SER A 421 -38.32 -8.35 17.93
N LEU A 422 -37.71 -7.76 16.89
CA LEU A 422 -38.29 -6.65 16.14
C LEU A 422 -39.52 -7.07 15.33
N GLU A 423 -39.49 -8.24 14.69
CA GLU A 423 -40.63 -8.79 13.94
C GLU A 423 -41.80 -9.19 14.83
N SER A 424 -41.52 -9.76 16.00
CA SER A 424 -42.53 -10.17 16.99
C SER A 424 -43.07 -9.01 17.84
N GLY A 425 -42.41 -7.85 17.83
CA GLY A 425 -42.78 -6.68 18.64
C GLY A 425 -42.47 -6.86 20.14
N GLU A 426 -41.65 -7.85 20.51
CA GLU A 426 -41.21 -8.08 21.89
C GLU A 426 -40.04 -7.17 22.29
N PRO A 427 -39.94 -6.77 23.58
CA PRO A 427 -38.83 -5.96 24.04
C PRO A 427 -37.54 -6.77 24.02
N VAL A 428 -36.56 -6.30 23.23
CA VAL A 428 -35.19 -6.85 23.18
C VAL A 428 -34.57 -6.89 24.58
N ASP A 429 -33.85 -7.97 24.90
CA ASP A 429 -33.09 -8.13 26.14
C ASP A 429 -32.28 -6.85 26.45
N PRO A 430 -32.37 -6.29 27.67
CA PRO A 430 -31.62 -5.10 28.07
C PRO A 430 -30.11 -5.13 27.77
N VAL A 431 -29.46 -6.28 27.88
CA VAL A 431 -28.02 -6.42 27.60
C VAL A 431 -27.76 -6.31 26.11
N LEU A 432 -28.56 -6.98 25.31
CA LEU A 432 -28.46 -7.02 23.86
C LEU A 432 -28.81 -5.65 23.24
N ASN A 433 -29.85 -5.00 23.76
CA ASN A 433 -30.25 -3.64 23.39
C ASN A 433 -29.13 -2.63 23.68
N ARG A 434 -28.40 -2.78 24.79
CA ARG A 434 -27.23 -1.92 25.07
C ARG A 434 -26.12 -2.11 24.03
N LYS A 435 -25.80 -3.35 23.65
CA LYS A 435 -24.80 -3.64 22.61
C LYS A 435 -25.23 -3.09 21.25
N TRP A 436 -26.50 -3.28 20.88
CA TRP A 436 -27.05 -2.77 19.63
C TRP A 436 -26.97 -1.24 19.56
N ARG A 437 -27.37 -0.53 20.63
CA ARG A 437 -27.23 0.95 20.71
C ARG A 437 -25.79 1.42 20.60
N GLN A 438 -24.83 0.67 21.17
CA GLN A 438 -23.41 0.98 21.03
C GLN A 438 -22.93 0.82 19.58
N ALA A 439 -23.34 -0.26 18.90
CA ALA A 439 -23.05 -0.47 17.48
C ALA A 439 -23.65 0.65 16.62
N VAL A 440 -24.92 1.00 16.85
CA VAL A 440 -25.62 2.11 16.16
C VAL A 440 -24.90 3.44 16.37
N SER A 441 -24.49 3.76 17.61
CA SER A 441 -23.73 4.99 17.90
C SER A 441 -22.42 5.01 17.13
N LYS A 442 -21.69 3.89 17.13
CA LYS A 442 -20.40 3.77 16.43
C LYS A 442 -20.56 3.98 14.92
N ILE A 443 -21.57 3.38 14.30
CA ILE A 443 -21.83 3.57 12.87
C ILE A 443 -22.21 5.01 12.57
N ARG A 444 -23.04 5.64 13.42
CA ARG A 444 -23.38 7.07 13.27
C ARG A 444 -22.14 7.97 13.34
N ASP A 445 -21.22 7.69 14.26
CA ASP A 445 -19.97 8.44 14.38
C ASP A 445 -19.09 8.24 13.13
N ILE A 446 -19.00 7.02 12.60
CA ILE A 446 -18.26 6.72 11.37
C ILE A 446 -18.88 7.42 10.16
N LEU A 447 -20.20 7.39 10.01
CA LEU A 447 -20.93 8.08 8.94
C LEU A 447 -20.74 9.60 9.01
N ARG A 448 -20.64 10.16 10.22
CA ARG A 448 -20.31 11.58 10.40
C ARG A 448 -18.89 11.90 9.95
N ILE A 449 -17.93 11.02 10.24
CA ILE A 449 -16.54 11.17 9.83
C ILE A 449 -16.39 11.02 8.30
N SER A 450 -17.24 10.22 7.64
CA SER A 450 -17.18 10.03 6.18
C SER A 450 -17.74 11.20 5.36
N MET A 451 -18.35 12.20 5.98
CA MET A 451 -18.89 13.36 5.27
C MET A 451 -17.75 14.27 4.79
N ASP A 452 -17.79 14.65 3.51
CA ASP A 452 -16.84 15.60 2.96
C ASP A 452 -17.17 17.05 3.36
N PRO A 453 -16.17 17.87 3.69
CA PRO A 453 -16.39 19.28 3.99
C PRO A 453 -16.85 20.03 2.73
N MET A 454 -17.83 20.92 2.90
CA MET A 454 -18.26 21.83 1.84
C MET A 454 -17.36 23.07 1.79
N SER A 455 -17.21 23.66 0.59
CA SER A 455 -16.48 24.91 0.42
C SER A 455 -17.29 26.08 0.95
N LEU A 456 -16.61 27.05 1.57
CA LEU A 456 -17.23 28.32 1.98
C LEU A 456 -17.69 29.15 0.77
N GLU A 457 -17.01 28.97 -0.36
CA GLU A 457 -17.29 29.61 -1.65
C GLU A 457 -18.46 28.93 -2.39
N THR A 458 -19.08 27.90 -1.80
CA THR A 458 -20.23 27.24 -2.44
C THR A 458 -21.40 28.23 -2.47
N PRO A 459 -21.94 28.55 -3.66
CA PRO A 459 -23.03 29.51 -3.78
C PRO A 459 -24.31 28.96 -3.16
N VAL A 460 -25.05 29.82 -2.46
CA VAL A 460 -26.32 29.48 -1.81
C VAL A 460 -27.47 30.13 -2.57
N GLY A 461 -28.31 29.31 -3.23
CA GLY A 461 -29.49 29.77 -3.98
C GLY A 461 -29.22 30.06 -5.46
N ASN A 462 -30.25 30.58 -6.16
CA ASN A 462 -30.24 30.78 -7.62
C ASN A 462 -30.24 32.28 -8.02
N SER A 463 -29.94 33.21 -7.11
CA SER A 463 -29.94 34.66 -7.39
C SER A 463 -28.70 35.11 -8.16
N GLU A 464 -28.84 36.18 -8.97
CA GLU A 464 -27.75 36.79 -9.74
C GLU A 464 -26.61 37.33 -8.83
N ASP A 465 -26.94 37.70 -7.59
CA ASP A 465 -25.98 37.93 -6.51
C ASP A 465 -25.81 36.60 -5.76
N SER A 466 -24.73 35.88 -6.04
CA SER A 466 -24.45 34.59 -5.42
C SER A 466 -23.92 34.81 -4.00
N THR A 467 -24.81 34.79 -3.00
CA THR A 467 -24.39 34.76 -1.59
C THR A 467 -23.66 33.45 -1.33
N GLU A 468 -22.47 33.54 -0.76
CA GLU A 468 -21.62 32.38 -0.49
C GLU A 468 -21.99 31.75 0.85
N LEU A 469 -21.67 30.46 1.03
CA LEU A 469 -21.90 29.78 2.31
C LEU A 469 -21.17 30.45 3.47
N GLY A 470 -19.99 31.03 3.19
CA GLY A 470 -19.17 31.75 4.16
C GLY A 470 -19.90 32.94 4.80
N ASP A 471 -20.79 33.62 4.09
CA ASP A 471 -21.53 34.78 4.59
C ASP A 471 -22.51 34.44 5.73
N PHE A 472 -22.86 33.15 5.88
CA PHE A 472 -23.78 32.67 6.91
C PHE A 472 -23.10 32.17 8.18
N ILE A 473 -21.75 32.08 8.19
CA ILE A 473 -21.00 31.51 9.30
C ILE A 473 -20.52 32.65 10.21
N GLU A 474 -21.00 32.64 11.45
CA GLU A 474 -20.55 33.57 12.48
C GLU A 474 -19.13 33.22 12.97
N ASP A 475 -18.26 34.23 13.07
CA ASP A 475 -16.92 34.07 13.63
C ASP A 475 -16.93 34.30 15.15
N GLU A 476 -17.06 33.20 15.90
CA GLU A 476 -17.04 33.21 17.36
C GLU A 476 -15.68 33.61 17.98
N SER A 477 -14.61 33.70 17.17
CA SER A 477 -13.27 34.06 17.65
C SER A 477 -13.07 35.57 17.77
N VAL A 478 -13.85 36.36 17.05
CA VAL A 478 -13.75 37.82 17.04
C VAL A 478 -14.42 38.37 18.29
N VAL A 479 -13.62 39.07 19.11
CA VAL A 479 -14.17 39.83 20.23
C VAL A 479 -14.99 40.98 19.67
N GLU A 480 -16.28 41.02 19.99
CA GLU A 480 -17.14 42.13 19.59
C GLU A 480 -16.56 43.47 20.06
N PRO A 481 -16.66 44.56 19.26
CA PRO A 481 -16.14 45.87 19.65
C PRO A 481 -16.68 46.37 20.99
N VAL A 482 -17.94 46.01 21.31
CA VAL A 482 -18.58 46.33 22.59
C VAL A 482 -17.92 45.58 23.74
N ASP A 483 -17.58 44.31 23.55
CA ASP A 483 -16.89 43.48 24.54
C ASP A 483 -15.43 43.89 24.74
N ALA A 484 -14.75 44.29 23.66
CA ALA A 484 -13.40 44.85 23.75
C ALA A 484 -13.40 46.16 24.55
N ALA A 485 -14.33 47.07 24.23
CA ALA A 485 -14.48 48.34 24.95
C ALA A 485 -14.90 48.12 26.41
N SER A 486 -15.81 47.19 26.70
CA SER A 486 -16.26 46.89 28.06
C SER A 486 -15.11 46.30 28.90
N LYS A 487 -14.26 45.44 28.33
CA LYS A 487 -13.03 44.93 28.97
C LYS A 487 -12.03 46.04 29.28
N GLU A 488 -11.86 47.01 28.38
CA GLU A 488 -10.97 48.15 28.60
C GLU A 488 -11.49 49.09 29.69
N LEU A 489 -12.78 49.43 29.66
CA LEU A 489 -13.44 50.21 30.70
C LEU A 489 -13.38 49.50 32.07
N LEU A 490 -13.60 48.19 32.10
CA LEU A 490 -13.46 47.38 33.32
C LEU A 490 -12.03 47.44 33.87
N ARG A 491 -11.00 47.32 33.02
CA ARG A 491 -9.60 47.46 33.42
C ARG A 491 -9.30 48.82 34.04
N GLU A 492 -9.82 49.90 33.47
CA GLU A 492 -9.66 51.25 34.02
C GLU A 492 -10.35 51.39 35.38
N GLN A 493 -11.58 50.89 35.51
CA GLN A 493 -12.31 50.91 36.79
C GLN A 493 -11.61 50.07 37.87
N ILE A 494 -11.05 48.90 37.53
CA ILE A 494 -10.25 48.09 38.45
C ILE A 494 -9.03 48.88 38.93
N ARG A 495 -8.27 49.53 38.03
CA ARG A 495 -7.13 50.38 38.41
C ARG A 495 -7.55 51.53 39.33
N ASN A 496 -8.65 52.20 39.02
CA ASN A 496 -9.19 53.28 39.85
C ASN A 496 -9.56 52.79 41.25
N VAL A 497 -10.20 51.63 41.37
CA VAL A 497 -10.57 51.05 42.67
C VAL A 497 -9.35 50.57 43.46
N LEU A 498 -8.33 50.01 42.78
CA LEU A 498 -7.07 49.59 43.39
C LEU A 498 -6.24 50.77 43.92
N SER A 499 -6.39 51.97 43.35
CA SER A 499 -5.69 53.19 43.82
C SER A 499 -6.03 53.59 45.27
N PHE A 500 -7.19 53.18 45.79
CA PHE A 500 -7.61 53.45 47.17
C PHE A 500 -7.00 52.49 48.22
N LEU A 501 -6.24 51.49 47.77
CA LEU A 501 -5.49 50.58 48.64
C LEU A 501 -4.09 51.14 48.90
N SER A 502 -3.45 50.69 49.99
CA SER A 502 -2.04 51.02 50.18
C SER A 502 -1.18 50.32 49.11
N GLU A 503 -0.02 50.88 48.77
CA GLU A 503 0.93 50.32 47.79
C GLU A 503 1.16 48.81 47.98
N ARG A 504 1.47 48.37 49.21
CA ARG A 504 1.62 46.94 49.56
C ARG A 504 0.36 46.08 49.40
N GLU A 505 -0.83 46.65 49.58
CA GLU A 505 -2.09 45.93 49.40
C GLU A 505 -2.42 45.78 47.90
N ARG A 506 -2.12 46.80 47.10
CA ARG A 506 -2.28 46.80 45.65
C ARG A 506 -1.35 45.81 44.97
N GLU A 507 -0.04 45.88 45.26
CA GLU A 507 0.95 45.00 44.63
C GLU A 507 0.71 43.52 44.95
N VAL A 508 0.25 43.20 46.17
CA VAL A 508 -0.14 41.83 46.55
C VAL A 508 -1.33 41.33 45.72
N LEU A 509 -2.34 42.18 45.46
CA LEU A 509 -3.49 41.79 44.64
C LEU A 509 -3.15 41.72 43.15
N GLU A 510 -2.35 42.65 42.63
CA GLU A 510 -1.90 42.66 41.23
C GLU A 510 -1.08 41.41 40.90
N MET A 511 -0.17 41.01 41.79
CA MET A 511 0.61 39.78 41.63
C MET A 511 -0.25 38.53 41.88
N ARG A 512 -1.13 38.53 42.89
CA ARG A 512 -1.95 37.34 43.22
C ARG A 512 -2.89 36.93 42.09
N PHE A 513 -3.54 37.90 41.46
CA PHE A 513 -4.54 37.71 40.40
C PHE A 513 -4.00 38.00 39.00
N GLY A 514 -2.67 38.12 38.85
CA GLY A 514 -2.05 38.29 37.54
C GLY A 514 -2.53 39.51 36.76
N LEU A 515 -2.88 40.62 37.42
CA LEU A 515 -3.45 41.79 36.75
C LEU A 515 -2.44 42.48 35.81
N ASN A 516 -1.14 42.30 36.06
CA ASN A 516 -0.04 42.79 35.23
C ASN A 516 0.51 41.72 34.28
N ASP A 517 0.54 40.46 34.73
CA ASP A 517 1.34 39.39 34.11
C ASP A 517 0.46 38.33 33.40
N GLY A 518 -0.86 38.39 33.59
CA GLY A 518 -1.85 37.45 33.06
C GLY A 518 -1.87 36.08 33.74
N LYS A 519 -1.11 35.88 34.83
CA LYS A 519 -0.99 34.60 35.55
C LYS A 519 -1.31 34.74 37.03
N ASP A 520 -2.18 33.86 37.53
CA ASP A 520 -2.47 33.76 38.95
C ASP A 520 -1.28 33.16 39.71
N HIS A 521 -0.81 33.84 40.75
CA HIS A 521 0.28 33.36 41.59
C HIS A 521 -0.24 32.76 42.89
N THR A 522 0.44 31.74 43.43
CA THR A 522 0.05 31.18 44.73
C THR A 522 0.44 32.11 45.89
N LEU A 523 -0.26 32.00 47.04
CA LEU A 523 0.07 32.80 48.24
C LEU A 523 1.52 32.59 48.73
N GLU A 524 2.11 31.43 48.41
CA GLU A 524 3.50 31.11 48.75
C GLU A 524 4.49 31.78 47.78
N GLU A 525 4.19 31.82 46.48
CA GLU A 525 4.98 32.55 45.49
C GLU A 525 4.98 34.06 45.75
N VAL A 526 3.80 34.62 46.01
CA VAL A 526 3.65 36.03 46.40
C VAL A 526 4.41 36.29 47.70
N GLY A 527 4.29 35.40 48.70
CA GLY A 527 5.03 35.53 49.96
C GLY A 527 6.55 35.55 49.78
N LYS A 528 7.10 34.70 48.90
CA LYS A 528 8.53 34.69 48.57
C LYS A 528 8.99 36.00 47.92
N SER A 529 8.19 36.56 47.00
CA SER A 529 8.51 37.82 46.32
C SER A 529 8.56 39.02 47.28
N PHE A 530 7.62 39.10 48.22
CA PHE A 530 7.55 40.19 49.21
C PHE A 530 8.41 39.95 50.47
N GLY A 531 9.08 38.80 50.59
CA GLY A 531 9.87 38.43 51.77
C GLY A 531 9.04 38.23 53.04
N VAL A 532 7.79 37.75 52.90
CA VAL A 532 6.85 37.59 54.02
C VAL A 532 6.20 36.21 54.02
N THR A 533 5.74 35.75 55.20
CA THR A 533 5.07 34.45 55.33
C THR A 533 3.75 34.42 54.55
N ARG A 534 3.38 33.23 54.06
CA ARG A 534 2.10 32.95 53.39
C ARG A 534 0.89 33.50 54.16
N GLU A 535 0.85 33.28 55.47
CA GLU A 535 -0.26 33.74 56.32
C GLU A 535 -0.33 35.27 56.39
N ARG A 536 0.81 35.95 56.29
CA ARG A 536 0.82 37.42 56.27
C ARG A 536 0.31 37.98 54.94
N ILE A 537 0.62 37.36 53.80
CA ILE A 537 0.02 37.72 52.50
C ILE A 537 -1.49 37.52 52.53
N ARG A 538 -1.97 36.38 53.05
CA ARG A 538 -3.40 36.11 53.23
C ARG A 538 -4.11 37.17 54.10
N GLN A 539 -3.46 37.64 55.16
CA GLN A 539 -4.01 38.72 56.00
C GLN A 539 -4.09 40.06 55.25
N ILE A 540 -3.08 40.38 54.44
CA ILE A 540 -3.05 41.60 53.61
C ILE A 540 -4.15 41.53 52.55
N GLU A 541 -4.29 40.40 51.87
CA GLU A 541 -5.35 40.12 50.90
C GLU A 541 -6.74 40.26 51.53
N ALA A 542 -7.01 39.58 52.64
CA ALA A 542 -8.31 39.64 53.32
C ALA A 542 -8.66 41.07 53.77
N LYS A 543 -7.65 41.84 54.20
CA LYS A 543 -7.83 43.25 54.57
C LYS A 543 -8.10 44.13 53.35
N ALA A 544 -7.38 43.92 52.24
CA ALA A 544 -7.58 44.64 50.99
C ALA A 544 -8.98 44.34 50.40
N LEU A 545 -9.37 43.06 50.32
CA LEU A 545 -10.71 42.65 49.88
C LEU A 545 -11.82 43.24 50.78
N ARG A 546 -11.63 43.28 52.11
CA ARG A 546 -12.60 43.93 53.01
C ARG A 546 -12.75 45.43 52.73
N LYS A 547 -11.66 46.13 52.41
CA LYS A 547 -11.69 47.55 52.01
C LYS A 547 -12.38 47.75 50.65
N LEU A 548 -12.16 46.84 49.71
CA LEU A 548 -12.79 46.85 48.38
C LEU A 548 -14.30 46.57 48.45
N ARG A 549 -14.74 45.78 49.44
CA ARG A 549 -16.16 45.43 49.68
C ARG A 549 -17.02 46.57 50.22
N HIS A 550 -16.45 47.74 50.51
CA HIS A 550 -17.21 48.88 51.01
C HIS A 550 -18.17 49.40 49.91
N PRO A 551 -19.46 49.68 50.20
CA PRO A 551 -20.46 50.03 49.19
C PRO A 551 -20.11 51.21 48.29
N SER A 552 -19.36 52.18 48.81
CA SER A 552 -18.90 53.34 48.02
C SER A 552 -17.88 52.98 46.93
N ARG A 553 -17.19 51.83 47.05
CA ARG A 553 -16.15 51.37 46.13
C ARG A 553 -16.65 50.22 45.24
N SER A 554 -17.47 49.33 45.80
CA SER A 554 -18.02 48.20 45.05
C SER A 554 -19.16 48.58 44.09
N LYS A 555 -19.78 49.77 44.23
CA LYS A 555 -20.88 50.19 43.36
C LYS A 555 -20.46 50.33 41.90
N SER A 556 -19.25 50.85 41.64
CA SER A 556 -18.74 51.06 40.28
C SER A 556 -18.34 49.76 39.55
N LEU A 557 -18.11 48.68 40.30
CA LEU A 557 -17.74 47.37 39.75
C LEU A 557 -18.94 46.40 39.68
N ARG A 558 -20.09 46.77 40.28
CA ARG A 558 -21.31 45.93 40.24
C ARG A 558 -21.93 45.87 38.86
N ASP A 559 -21.82 46.95 38.09
CA ASP A 559 -22.42 47.06 36.76
C ASP A 559 -21.72 46.16 35.73
N TYR A 560 -20.54 45.60 36.05
CA TYR A 560 -19.79 44.63 35.23
C TYR A 560 -19.99 43.17 35.66
N LEU A 561 -20.81 42.92 36.70
CA LEU A 561 -21.14 41.57 37.18
C LEU A 561 -22.54 41.11 36.76
N SER A 562 -23.36 42.01 36.22
CA SER A 562 -24.63 41.72 35.56
C SER A 562 -24.41 41.54 34.08
#